data_AF-A0A067GHA4-F1
#
_entry.id   AF-A0A067GHA4-F1
#
_cell.length_a   1.000
_cell.length_b   1.000
_cell.length_c   1.000
_cell.angle_alpha   90.00
_cell.angle_beta   90.00
_cell.angle_gamma   90.00
#
_symmetry.space_group_name_H-M   'P 1'
#
loop_
_entity.id
_entity.type
_entity.pdbx_description
1 polymer ?
#
loop_
_entity_poly.entity_id
_entity_poly.type
_entity_poly.pdbx_seq_one_letter_code
_entity_poly.pdbx_strand_id
1 'polypeptide(L)' 'CMCGECAKELRLQSNKCPICRQPIEELIEIKINSGDQ' A
#
# COMPACT_ATOMS: atom_id res chain seq x y z
N CYS A 1 -0.66 -4.58 8.07
CA CYS A 1 -1.48 -3.44 7.61
C CYS A 1 -0.94 -2.96 6.25
N MET A 2 -1.73 -2.23 5.47
CA MET A 2 -1.29 -1.56 4.23
C MET A 2 -1.52 -0.06 4.36
N CYS A 3 -1.09 0.54 5.48
CA CYS A 3 -1.03 1.99 5.59
C CYS A 3 0.05 2.54 4.65
N GLY A 4 0.05 3.86 4.42
CA GLY A 4 0.96 4.49 3.44
C GLY A 4 2.44 4.15 3.67
N GLU A 5 2.89 4.12 4.93
CA GLU A 5 4.29 3.78 5.28
C GLU A 5 4.62 2.32 4.95
N CYS A 6 3.80 1.37 5.41
CA CYS A 6 4.00 -0.04 5.13
C CYS A 6 3.93 -0.35 3.63
N ALA A 7 3.05 0.32 2.89
CA ALA A 7 2.94 0.14 1.44
C ALA A 7 4.19 0.65 0.70
N LYS A 8 4.75 1.79 1.11
CA LYS A 8 6.01 2.34 0.56
C LYS A 8 7.20 1.44 0.84
N GLU A 9 7.32 0.95 2.08
CA GLU A 9 8.38 0.02 2.47
C GLU A 9 8.30 -1.29 1.68
N LEU A 10 7.09 -1.85 1.52
CA LEU A 10 6.87 -3.07 0.74
C LEU A 10 7.31 -2.90 -0.72
N ARG A 11 7.03 -1.72 -1.32
CA ARG A 11 7.45 -1.39 -2.67
C ARG A 11 8.98 -1.33 -2.79
N LEU A 12 9.66 -0.74 -1.80
CA LEU A 12 11.12 -0.65 -1.78
C LEU A 12 11.79 -2.03 -1.66
N GLN A 13 11.25 -2.90 -0.79
CA GLN A 13 11.85 -4.20 -0.51
C GLN A 13 11.57 -5.26 -1.57
N SER A 14 10.29 -5.43 -1.97
CA SER A 14 9.89 -6.53 -2.85
C SER A 14 9.39 -6.07 -4.22
N ASN A 15 8.83 -4.85 -4.30
CA ASN A 15 8.15 -4.32 -5.48
C ASN A 15 7.13 -5.28 -6.15
N LYS A 16 6.58 -6.24 -5.39
CA LYS A 16 5.58 -7.21 -5.85
C LYS A 16 4.33 -7.12 -5.00
N CYS A 17 3.18 -7.19 -5.64
CA CYS A 17 1.89 -7.25 -4.98
C CYS A 17 1.83 -8.54 -4.14
N PRO A 18 1.54 -8.45 -2.83
CA PRO A 18 1.52 -9.61 -1.94
C PRO A 18 0.36 -10.57 -2.24
N ILE A 19 -0.62 -10.13 -3.04
CA ILE A 19 -1.81 -10.89 -3.40
C ILE A 19 -1.58 -11.67 -4.72
N CYS A 20 -1.19 -10.97 -5.79
CA CYS A 20 -1.06 -11.57 -7.13
C CYS A 20 0.38 -11.83 -7.59
N ARG A 21 1.39 -11.44 -6.79
CA ARG A 21 2.83 -11.59 -7.06
C ARG A 21 3.32 -10.89 -8.34
N GLN A 22 2.52 -10.00 -8.91
CA GLN A 22 2.90 -9.15 -10.03
C GLN A 22 3.62 -7.88 -9.54
N PRO A 23 4.43 -7.22 -10.39
CA PRO A 23 5.03 -5.94 -10.05
C PRO A 23 3.98 -4.91 -9.63
N ILE A 24 4.31 -4.06 -8.65
CA ILE A 24 3.45 -2.95 -8.25
C ILE A 24 3.67 -1.79 -9.22
N GLU A 25 2.64 -1.41 -9.98
CA GLU A 25 2.71 -0.26 -10.89
C GLU A 25 2.64 1.06 -10.11
N GLU A 26 1.62 1.20 -9.26
CA GLU A 26 1.40 2.38 -8.43
C GLU A 26 0.85 2.03 -7.03
N LEU A 27 1.00 2.96 -6.09
CA LEU A 27 0.41 2.88 -4.76
C LEU A 27 -0.69 3.93 -4.66
N ILE A 28 -1.91 3.50 -4.33
CA ILE A 28 -3.04 4.39 -4.10
C ILE A 28 -3.20 4.57 -2.59
N GLU A 29 -3.08 5.82 -2.12
CA GLU A 29 -3.32 6.16 -0.72
C GLU A 29 -4.79 6.56 -0.53
N ILE A 30 -5.48 5.85 0.37
CA ILE A 30 -6.84 6.20 0.77
C ILE A 30 -6.74 6.98 2.09
N LYS A 31 -7.19 8.23 2.09
CA LYS A 31 -7.29 9.04 3.31
C LYS A 31 -8.53 8.61 4.09
N ILE A 32 -8.32 8.09 5.28
CA ILE A 32 -9.41 7.79 6.21
C ILE A 32 -9.63 9.06 7.04
N ASN A 33 -10.74 9.75 6.81
CA ASN A 33 -11.17 10.82 7.70
C ASN A 33 -11.73 10.17 8.96
N SER A 34 -11.10 10.41 10.10
CA SER A 34 -11.51 9.87 11.40
C SER A 34 -12.79 10.52 11.98
N GLY A 35 -13.59 11.18 11.13
CA GLY A 35 -14.76 11.98 11.52
C GLY A 35 -16.12 11.41 11.11
N ASP A 36 -16.16 10.25 10.45
CA ASP A 36 -17.39 9.54 10.07
C ASP A 36 -17.70 8.40 11.06
N GLN A 37 -17.74 8.72 12.36
CA GLN A 37 -18.21 7.83 13.42
C GLN A 37 -19.38 8.45 14.19
#